data_AF-A0A953GNF8-F1
#
_entry.id   AF-A0A953GNF8-F1
#
_cell.length_a   1.000
_cell.length_b   1.000
_cell.length_c   1.000
_cell.angle_alpha   90.00
_cell.angle_beta   90.00
_cell.angle_gamma   90.00
#
_symmetry.space_group_name_H-M   'P 1'
#
loop_
_entity.id
_entity.type
_entity.pdbx_description
1 polymer ?
#
loop_
_entity_poly.entity_id
_entity_poly.type
_entity_poly.pdbx_seq_one_letter_code
_entity_poly.pdbx_strand_id
1 'polypeptide(L)'
;MNRRTCATLFLLLGLAGSALGQELFNYTYEIRTIDAVNSAQDDYGPALSKDRGTLLLTSTRAEGTLGEADIFSASRVQGGYGTPVNPGSPLNSSGNDGAVAIAADGKTVVFSADDGPDGKGSTDLYIAEIADGRITNIRNLGGSVNTSAWESQPSISSDGKTIWFASNRKGGYGKTDIWYTTLSGQQWSTPMNAGPMVNTKNDERSPNITSDGGTLYFSSNGRSGFGGYDVFMAVREGAEWGQASNLGSLINSKKDELFFFAPSKHERFYFASGRDGGQGGLDIYYGTPNVFGEGITRILVSVVDSTTGNPLPSVVEVIDEATGQTVATFATNPQVKEYEQFLPAERKYRFQATVRDLPPRSASITTPFANEQATATVKFGPISLAEFDLGRYNVPFFVTGYYRPNTRENLDGLYPLLEGPLGDATYIERFRKGSKRYKDYLSYSETIEGIFKEVTGTTLKEIVPRFKASMLPGEVLEVRITGYADPKQFVGKYLEDETVTFQDNAKMEYEISRGDQIGNLELSGLRAWYSGHHLDQMLAASGNEDYRQLKSDGRIQFRYIGGGESRDRADRAAQRRIHIEIVRTGGAGGGQEFDMK
;
A
#
# COMPACT_ATOMS: atom_id res chain seq x y z
N MET A 1 -2.88 -50.73 -0.35
CA MET A 1 -3.91 -50.14 0.54
C MET A 1 -3.21 -49.02 1.30
N ASN A 2 -3.56 -47.74 1.27
CA ASN A 2 -4.82 -47.05 0.98
C ASN A 2 -4.60 -45.83 0.08
N ARG A 3 -5.37 -45.75 -1.00
CA ARG A 3 -5.61 -44.54 -1.79
C ARG A 3 -6.67 -43.71 -1.06
N ARG A 4 -6.32 -42.62 -0.38
CA ARG A 4 -7.26 -41.58 0.13
C ARG A 4 -6.52 -40.44 0.86
N THR A 5 -5.64 -39.70 0.18
CA THR A 5 -5.13 -38.40 0.71
C THR A 5 -4.54 -37.44 -0.33
N CYS A 6 -4.76 -37.66 -1.64
CA CYS A 6 -4.06 -36.86 -2.67
C CYS A 6 -4.99 -36.24 -3.74
N ALA A 7 -6.27 -36.03 -3.41
CA ALA A 7 -7.26 -35.52 -4.36
C ALA A 7 -8.07 -34.36 -3.77
N THR A 8 -7.42 -33.22 -3.52
CA THR A 8 -8.13 -31.93 -3.32
C THR A 8 -7.31 -30.68 -3.71
N LEU A 9 -6.09 -30.83 -4.27
CA LEU A 9 -5.24 -29.67 -4.61
C LEU A 9 -4.99 -29.46 -6.12
N PHE A 10 -5.71 -30.17 -6.99
CA PHE A 10 -5.56 -30.05 -8.45
C PHE A 10 -6.94 -29.87 -9.11
N LEU A 11 -7.55 -28.71 -8.88
CA LEU A 11 -8.69 -28.23 -9.68
C LEU A 11 -8.79 -26.70 -9.61
N LEU A 12 -7.67 -26.02 -9.86
CA LEU A 12 -7.60 -24.55 -10.04
C LEU A 12 -6.69 -24.16 -11.22
N LEU A 13 -6.40 -25.11 -12.12
CA LEU A 13 -5.62 -24.87 -13.33
C LEU A 13 -6.54 -25.08 -14.54
N GLY A 14 -7.14 -23.99 -14.99
CA GLY A 14 -7.92 -23.96 -16.22
C GLY A 14 -9.08 -22.99 -16.13
N LEU A 15 -8.78 -21.68 -16.17
CA LEU A 15 -9.65 -20.61 -16.68
C LEU A 15 -8.82 -19.32 -16.75
N ALA A 16 -7.92 -19.25 -17.72
CA ALA A 16 -7.45 -17.97 -18.24
C ALA A 16 -8.56 -17.45 -19.16
N GLY A 17 -9.40 -16.56 -18.64
CA GLY A 17 -10.54 -15.98 -19.36
C GLY A 17 -11.61 -15.51 -18.40
N SER A 18 -11.63 -14.21 -18.11
CA SER A 18 -12.79 -13.44 -17.65
C SER A 18 -13.75 -14.17 -16.71
N ALA A 19 -13.35 -14.43 -15.46
CA ALA A 19 -14.30 -14.73 -14.40
C ALA A 19 -14.86 -13.39 -13.87
N LEU A 20 -15.84 -12.86 -14.61
CA LEU A 20 -16.79 -11.87 -14.13
C LEU A 20 -17.50 -12.44 -12.89
N GLY A 21 -17.37 -11.75 -11.76
CA GLY A 21 -18.05 -12.09 -10.50
C GLY A 21 -17.10 -12.24 -9.33
N GLN A 22 -16.31 -11.19 -9.02
CA GLN A 22 -15.67 -11.10 -7.73
C GLN A 22 -16.75 -10.74 -6.70
N GLU A 23 -16.96 -11.58 -5.70
CA GLU A 23 -17.45 -11.11 -4.40
C GLU A 23 -16.43 -10.08 -3.94
N LEU A 24 -16.78 -8.80 -4.10
CA LEU A 24 -15.80 -7.72 -4.07
C LEU A 24 -15.03 -7.68 -2.76
N PHE A 25 -15.58 -8.21 -1.66
CA PHE A 25 -14.85 -8.38 -0.42
C PHE A 25 -15.45 -9.49 0.46
N ASN A 26 -14.59 -10.31 1.06
CA ASN A 26 -14.94 -11.27 2.11
C ASN A 26 -15.12 -10.60 3.49
N TYR A 27 -15.61 -9.36 3.56
CA TYR A 27 -15.84 -8.68 4.85
C TYR A 27 -17.00 -9.30 5.62
N THR A 28 -16.92 -9.27 6.95
CA THR A 28 -18.06 -9.57 7.82
C THR A 28 -18.85 -8.27 8.03
N TYR A 29 -20.15 -8.32 7.76
CA TYR A 29 -21.05 -7.18 7.92
C TYR A 29 -22.45 -7.66 8.29
N GLU A 30 -23.27 -6.73 8.75
CA GLU A 30 -24.70 -6.94 8.96
C GLU A 30 -25.49 -5.91 8.16
N ILE A 31 -26.53 -6.36 7.45
CA ILE A 31 -27.51 -5.49 6.79
C ILE A 31 -28.79 -5.49 7.64
N ARG A 32 -29.32 -4.30 7.91
CA ARG A 32 -30.53 -4.10 8.71
C ARG A 32 -31.45 -3.07 8.06
N THR A 33 -32.75 -3.21 8.27
CA THR A 33 -33.76 -2.21 7.93
C THR A 33 -33.72 -1.04 8.93
N ILE A 34 -34.31 0.10 8.56
CA ILE A 34 -34.59 1.19 9.49
C ILE A 34 -36.10 1.24 9.76
N ASP A 35 -36.58 0.36 10.64
CA ASP A 35 -38.01 0.05 10.73
C ASP A 35 -38.92 1.25 11.01
N ALA A 36 -38.47 2.22 11.80
CA ALA A 36 -39.25 3.42 12.09
C ALA A 36 -39.29 4.41 10.91
N VAL A 37 -38.35 4.30 9.97
CA VAL A 37 -38.29 5.13 8.76
C VAL A 37 -39.10 4.53 7.64
N ASN A 38 -39.01 3.22 7.45
CA ASN A 38 -39.74 2.52 6.41
C ASN A 38 -41.24 2.48 6.69
N SER A 39 -42.02 2.29 5.62
CA SER A 39 -43.46 2.23 5.59
C SER A 39 -43.93 1.06 4.73
N ALA A 40 -45.26 0.88 4.60
CA ALA A 40 -45.83 -0.12 3.72
C ALA A 40 -45.77 0.25 2.22
N GLN A 41 -45.16 1.39 1.87
CA GLN A 41 -45.01 1.90 0.50
C GLN A 41 -43.53 2.00 0.12
N ASP A 42 -43.19 2.67 -0.98
CA ASP A 42 -41.80 2.88 -1.36
C ASP A 42 -41.15 3.97 -0.51
N ASP A 43 -40.03 3.63 0.13
CA ASP A 43 -39.12 4.50 0.86
C ASP A 43 -37.70 4.36 0.30
N TYR A 44 -37.15 5.44 -0.24
CA TYR A 44 -35.90 5.42 -0.99
C TYR A 44 -35.17 6.77 -0.96
N GLY A 45 -34.05 6.87 -1.68
CA GLY A 45 -33.26 8.10 -1.75
C GLY A 45 -32.78 8.66 -0.40
N PRO A 46 -32.25 7.83 0.53
CA PRO A 46 -31.75 8.33 1.81
C PRO A 46 -30.60 9.34 1.64
N ALA A 47 -30.62 10.44 2.38
CA ALA A 47 -29.54 11.41 2.46
C ALA A 47 -29.34 11.89 3.90
N LEU A 48 -28.09 11.90 4.37
CA LEU A 48 -27.76 12.20 5.77
C LEU A 48 -27.16 13.58 5.94
N SER A 49 -27.60 14.29 6.97
CA SER A 49 -26.92 15.51 7.43
C SER A 49 -25.50 15.20 7.90
N LYS A 50 -24.64 16.21 7.84
CA LYS A 50 -23.23 16.07 8.23
C LYS A 50 -23.03 15.60 9.67
N ASP A 51 -23.85 16.09 10.59
CA ASP A 51 -23.87 15.71 12.00
C ASP A 51 -24.65 14.41 12.28
N ARG A 52 -25.22 13.79 11.24
CA ARG A 52 -26.10 12.62 11.29
C ARG A 52 -27.39 12.85 12.08
N GLY A 53 -27.69 14.07 12.50
CA GLY A 53 -28.90 14.41 13.25
C GLY A 53 -30.20 14.24 12.46
N THR A 54 -30.11 14.33 11.13
CA THR A 54 -31.26 14.28 10.22
C THR A 54 -31.00 13.30 9.08
N LEU A 55 -31.98 12.44 8.81
CA LEU A 55 -32.08 11.62 7.61
C LEU A 55 -33.22 12.18 6.76
N LEU A 56 -32.90 12.61 5.54
CA LEU A 56 -33.91 12.86 4.51
C LEU A 56 -34.11 11.60 3.69
N LEU A 57 -35.33 11.39 3.20
CA LEU A 57 -35.67 10.31 2.28
C LEU A 57 -36.80 10.76 1.37
N THR A 58 -37.02 10.03 0.29
CA THR A 58 -38.24 10.11 -0.52
C THR A 58 -39.18 8.99 -0.12
N SER A 59 -40.47 9.29 0.00
CA SER A 59 -41.49 8.31 0.37
C SER A 59 -42.79 8.52 -0.39
N THR A 60 -43.44 7.41 -0.74
CA THR A 60 -44.79 7.37 -1.32
C THR A 60 -45.87 7.03 -0.28
N ARG A 61 -45.54 7.15 1.02
CA ARG A 61 -46.50 6.89 2.11
C ARG A 61 -47.76 7.76 1.96
N ALA A 62 -48.93 7.24 2.30
CA ALA A 62 -50.17 7.99 2.16
C ALA A 62 -50.34 9.11 3.19
N GLU A 63 -49.77 8.94 4.39
CA GLU A 63 -49.93 9.89 5.49
C GLU A 63 -49.00 11.10 5.33
N GLY A 64 -49.58 12.28 5.16
CA GLY A 64 -48.86 13.55 5.14
C GLY A 64 -48.21 13.93 3.81
N THR A 65 -48.35 13.10 2.76
CA THR A 65 -47.85 13.38 1.40
C THR A 65 -48.78 14.36 0.68
N LEU A 66 -48.18 15.31 -0.03
CA LEU A 66 -48.84 16.32 -0.84
C LEU A 66 -49.02 15.86 -2.29
N GLY A 67 -48.02 15.15 -2.85
CA GLY A 67 -48.06 14.53 -4.18
C GLY A 67 -48.13 13.01 -4.17
N GLU A 68 -47.51 12.34 -5.16
CA GLU A 68 -47.41 10.86 -5.17
C GLU A 68 -46.16 10.36 -4.44
N ALA A 69 -45.06 11.12 -4.47
CA ALA A 69 -43.84 10.89 -3.72
C ALA A 69 -43.32 12.23 -3.18
N ASP A 70 -42.96 12.29 -1.91
CA ASP A 70 -42.48 13.52 -1.26
C ASP A 70 -41.16 13.29 -0.52
N ILE A 71 -40.43 14.38 -0.26
CA ILE A 71 -39.28 14.37 0.64
C ILE A 71 -39.77 14.40 2.10
N PHE A 72 -39.31 13.44 2.90
CA PHE A 72 -39.56 13.35 4.34
C PHE A 72 -38.26 13.54 5.14
N SER A 73 -38.40 13.97 6.40
CA SER A 73 -37.29 14.19 7.33
C SER A 73 -37.48 13.40 8.62
N ALA A 74 -36.49 12.59 8.98
CA ALA A 74 -36.44 11.82 10.21
C ALA A 74 -35.31 12.30 11.11
N SER A 75 -35.64 12.63 12.36
CA SER A 75 -34.63 13.01 13.37
C SER A 75 -33.99 11.78 14.01
N ARG A 76 -32.71 11.90 14.36
CA ARG A 76 -31.98 10.86 15.07
C ARG A 76 -32.54 10.67 16.48
N VAL A 77 -32.75 9.41 16.86
CA VAL A 77 -33.22 8.98 18.19
C VAL A 77 -32.30 7.90 18.75
N GLN A 78 -32.51 7.49 20.00
CA GLN A 78 -31.76 6.37 20.57
C GLN A 78 -32.01 5.11 19.74
N GLY A 79 -30.95 4.54 19.16
CA GLY A 79 -31.03 3.32 18.34
C GLY A 79 -31.17 3.53 16.82
N GLY A 80 -31.37 4.76 16.32
CA GLY A 80 -31.52 5.00 14.88
C GLY A 80 -32.16 6.34 14.54
N TYR A 81 -33.18 6.31 13.68
CA TYR A 81 -34.00 7.46 13.27
C TYR A 81 -35.46 7.21 13.66
N GLY A 82 -36.16 8.28 14.04
CA GLY A 82 -37.58 8.23 14.37
C GLY A 82 -38.47 8.21 13.12
N THR A 83 -39.79 8.30 13.34
CA THR A 83 -40.78 8.39 12.26
C THR A 83 -40.56 9.65 11.42
N PRO A 84 -40.43 9.53 10.08
CA PRO A 84 -40.26 10.66 9.20
C PRO A 84 -41.48 11.59 9.17
N VAL A 85 -41.23 12.88 9.06
CA VAL A 85 -42.25 13.94 8.97
C VAL A 85 -42.12 14.65 7.62
N ASN A 86 -43.25 14.92 6.98
CA ASN A 86 -43.29 15.71 5.75
C ASN A 86 -43.01 17.20 6.08
N PRO A 87 -41.97 17.83 5.53
CA PRO A 87 -41.67 19.25 5.77
C PRO A 87 -42.67 20.22 5.13
N GLY A 88 -43.49 19.74 4.20
CA GLY A 88 -44.49 20.50 3.45
C GLY A 88 -43.90 21.42 2.38
N SER A 89 -44.75 22.27 1.81
CA SER A 89 -44.34 23.29 0.85
C SER A 89 -43.46 24.38 1.49
N PRO A 90 -42.51 24.99 0.75
CA PRO A 90 -42.27 24.83 -0.68
C PRO A 90 -41.27 23.71 -1.03
N LEU A 91 -40.87 22.87 -0.08
CA LEU A 91 -39.98 21.73 -0.38
C LEU A 91 -40.71 20.67 -1.20
N ASN A 92 -41.92 20.32 -0.77
CA ASN A 92 -42.83 19.44 -1.50
C ASN A 92 -43.92 20.26 -2.22
N SER A 93 -44.14 19.90 -3.47
CA SER A 93 -45.15 20.34 -4.43
C SER A 93 -46.35 19.38 -4.41
N SER A 94 -47.23 19.49 -5.42
CA SER A 94 -48.32 18.51 -5.64
C SER A 94 -47.91 17.34 -6.54
N GLY A 95 -46.69 17.35 -7.09
CA GLY A 95 -46.15 16.34 -7.99
C GLY A 95 -45.22 15.36 -7.28
N ASN A 96 -44.34 14.69 -8.03
CA ASN A 96 -43.30 13.84 -7.44
C ASN A 96 -42.07 14.67 -7.07
N ASP A 97 -41.72 14.64 -5.78
CA ASP A 97 -40.55 15.32 -5.24
C ASP A 97 -39.61 14.34 -4.54
N GLY A 98 -38.32 14.59 -4.70
CA GLY A 98 -37.25 13.64 -4.43
C GLY A 98 -36.67 13.08 -5.73
N ALA A 99 -35.57 12.32 -5.72
CA ALA A 99 -34.70 12.08 -4.59
C ALA A 99 -33.92 13.34 -4.18
N VAL A 100 -33.27 13.27 -3.02
CA VAL A 100 -32.55 14.38 -2.39
C VAL A 100 -31.10 13.97 -2.09
N ALA A 101 -30.18 14.92 -2.18
CA ALA A 101 -28.78 14.78 -1.81
C ALA A 101 -28.31 15.99 -1.00
N ILE A 102 -27.41 15.74 -0.05
CA ILE A 102 -26.78 16.76 0.78
C ILE A 102 -25.28 16.78 0.46
N ALA A 103 -24.72 17.95 0.19
CA ALA A 103 -23.29 18.10 -0.06
C ALA A 103 -22.47 17.93 1.23
N ALA A 104 -21.16 17.67 1.09
CA ALA A 104 -20.26 17.45 2.22
C ALA A 104 -20.08 18.67 3.14
N ASP A 105 -20.45 19.87 2.66
CA ASP A 105 -20.51 21.08 3.49
C ASP A 105 -21.61 20.99 4.57
N GLY A 106 -22.59 20.09 4.41
CA GLY A 106 -23.75 19.89 5.27
C GLY A 106 -24.81 20.99 5.14
N LYS A 107 -24.67 21.88 4.17
CA LYS A 107 -25.52 23.06 3.96
C LYS A 107 -26.20 23.04 2.61
N THR A 108 -25.54 22.57 1.57
CA THR A 108 -26.10 22.57 0.21
C THR A 108 -26.96 21.32 0.01
N VAL A 109 -28.17 21.50 -0.51
CA VAL A 109 -29.11 20.43 -0.84
C VAL A 109 -29.42 20.49 -2.32
N VAL A 110 -29.42 19.34 -2.99
CA VAL A 110 -29.92 19.21 -4.37
C VAL A 110 -31.02 18.17 -4.35
N PHE A 111 -32.15 18.45 -4.99
CA PHE A 111 -33.27 17.52 -5.07
C PHE A 111 -34.00 17.65 -6.41
N SER A 112 -34.82 16.67 -6.75
CA SER A 112 -35.74 16.78 -7.90
C SER A 112 -37.17 17.07 -7.48
N ALA A 113 -37.93 17.75 -8.34
CA ALA A 113 -39.34 18.07 -8.13
C ALA A 113 -40.05 18.21 -9.49
N ASP A 114 -41.30 17.73 -9.59
CA ASP A 114 -42.11 17.84 -10.81
C ASP A 114 -42.73 19.24 -10.98
N ASP A 115 -43.45 19.71 -9.96
CA ASP A 115 -44.21 20.96 -9.98
C ASP A 115 -43.55 22.03 -9.09
N GLY A 116 -42.23 22.02 -9.04
CA GLY A 116 -41.46 23.00 -8.27
C GLY A 116 -41.52 24.41 -8.89
N PRO A 117 -41.15 25.45 -8.12
CA PRO A 117 -41.08 26.82 -8.63
C PRO A 117 -40.20 26.94 -9.89
N ASP A 118 -40.62 27.72 -10.89
CA ASP A 118 -39.87 27.95 -12.14
C ASP A 118 -39.52 26.70 -12.97
N GLY A 119 -40.29 25.61 -12.85
CA GLY A 119 -40.10 24.36 -13.59
C GLY A 119 -40.00 24.53 -15.12
N LYS A 120 -39.28 23.60 -15.76
CA LYS A 120 -39.01 23.48 -17.19
C LYS A 120 -39.70 22.26 -17.82
N GLY A 121 -40.22 21.34 -16.99
CA GLY A 121 -41.18 20.31 -17.37
C GLY A 121 -40.74 18.90 -16.96
N SER A 122 -41.71 17.98 -16.86
CA SER A 122 -41.52 16.66 -16.25
C SER A 122 -40.98 16.78 -14.83
N THR A 123 -39.70 16.43 -14.59
CA THR A 123 -39.05 16.45 -13.28
C THR A 123 -37.77 17.27 -13.42
N ASP A 124 -37.59 18.26 -12.55
CA ASP A 124 -36.46 19.19 -12.62
C ASP A 124 -35.57 19.11 -11.39
N LEU A 125 -34.30 19.48 -11.55
CA LEU A 125 -33.37 19.64 -10.43
C LEU A 125 -33.44 21.03 -9.80
N TYR A 126 -33.43 21.04 -8.48
CA TYR A 126 -33.43 22.20 -7.60
C TYR A 126 -32.21 22.14 -6.68
N ILE A 127 -31.73 23.32 -6.29
CA ILE A 127 -30.71 23.49 -5.25
C ILE A 127 -31.25 24.40 -4.15
N ALA A 128 -30.90 24.11 -2.91
CA ALA A 128 -31.40 24.77 -1.72
C ALA A 128 -30.33 24.76 -0.61
N GLU A 129 -30.64 25.39 0.53
CA GLU A 129 -29.74 25.52 1.67
C GLU A 129 -30.39 25.01 2.95
N ILE A 130 -29.63 24.32 3.80
CA ILE A 130 -30.04 23.98 5.17
C ILE A 130 -29.64 25.14 6.09
N ALA A 131 -30.65 25.79 6.68
CA ALA A 131 -30.51 26.83 7.68
C ALA A 131 -31.43 26.54 8.87
N ASP A 132 -30.89 26.55 10.09
CA ASP A 132 -31.63 26.29 11.33
C ASP A 132 -32.50 25.01 11.29
N GLY A 133 -31.95 23.95 10.70
CA GLY A 133 -32.60 22.64 10.57
C GLY A 133 -33.72 22.58 9.52
N ARG A 134 -33.88 23.62 8.68
CA ARG A 134 -34.86 23.67 7.59
C ARG A 134 -34.20 23.87 6.24
N ILE A 135 -34.82 23.36 5.19
CA ILE A 135 -34.42 23.63 3.80
C ILE A 135 -35.07 24.95 3.37
N THR A 136 -34.25 25.89 2.93
CA THR A 136 -34.64 27.25 2.50
C THR A 136 -33.95 27.61 1.19
N ASN A 137 -34.24 28.78 0.62
CA ASN A 137 -33.59 29.30 -0.58
C ASN A 137 -33.65 28.35 -1.80
N ILE A 138 -34.79 27.68 -1.97
CA ILE A 138 -35.02 26.74 -3.08
C ILE A 138 -35.00 27.50 -4.41
N ARG A 139 -34.15 27.03 -5.34
CA ARG A 139 -34.03 27.58 -6.69
C ARG A 139 -33.89 26.46 -7.72
N ASN A 140 -34.62 26.59 -8.84
CA ASN A 140 -34.46 25.71 -9.99
C ASN A 140 -33.05 25.90 -10.59
N LEU A 141 -32.41 24.82 -11.07
CA LEU A 141 -31.07 24.90 -11.68
C LEU A 141 -31.04 25.60 -13.06
N GLY A 142 -32.22 25.93 -13.61
CA GLY A 142 -32.38 26.71 -14.82
C GLY A 142 -32.27 25.89 -16.11
N GLY A 143 -32.63 26.51 -17.23
CA GLY A 143 -32.73 25.85 -18.53
C GLY A 143 -31.40 25.41 -19.17
N SER A 144 -30.25 25.71 -18.55
CA SER A 144 -28.97 25.14 -18.98
C SER A 144 -28.79 23.71 -18.48
N VAL A 145 -29.41 23.36 -17.36
CA VAL A 145 -29.36 22.03 -16.73
C VAL A 145 -30.64 21.26 -16.99
N ASN A 146 -31.77 21.90 -16.66
CA ASN A 146 -33.11 21.33 -16.74
C ASN A 146 -33.70 21.51 -18.15
N THR A 147 -34.47 20.51 -18.58
CA THR A 147 -35.08 20.44 -19.91
C THR A 147 -36.56 20.08 -19.77
N SER A 148 -37.17 19.51 -20.82
CA SER A 148 -38.52 18.92 -20.73
C SER A 148 -38.48 17.42 -20.42
N ALA A 149 -37.26 16.90 -20.23
CA ALA A 149 -37.00 15.50 -19.92
C ALA A 149 -37.06 15.29 -18.40
N TRP A 150 -36.92 14.04 -17.98
CA TRP A 150 -36.85 13.67 -16.57
C TRP A 150 -35.43 13.91 -16.07
N GLU A 151 -35.22 14.93 -15.24
CA GLU A 151 -33.96 15.24 -14.57
C GLU A 151 -34.08 14.95 -13.07
N SER A 152 -33.54 13.81 -12.61
CA SER A 152 -33.82 13.34 -11.25
C SER A 152 -32.66 12.60 -10.61
N GLN A 153 -32.84 12.25 -9.34
CA GLN A 153 -31.94 11.43 -8.54
C GLN A 153 -30.53 12.03 -8.46
N PRO A 154 -30.41 13.27 -7.95
CA PRO A 154 -29.14 13.97 -7.93
C PRO A 154 -28.17 13.37 -6.91
N SER A 155 -26.89 13.58 -7.17
CA SER A 155 -25.79 13.48 -6.22
C SER A 155 -24.85 14.66 -6.46
N ILE A 156 -24.26 15.21 -5.40
CA ILE A 156 -23.40 16.38 -5.47
C ILE A 156 -22.01 16.06 -4.91
N SER A 157 -20.97 16.51 -5.61
CA SER A 157 -19.57 16.34 -5.18
C SER A 157 -19.30 17.08 -3.87
N SER A 158 -18.28 16.63 -3.13
CA SER A 158 -17.91 17.20 -1.83
C SER A 158 -17.59 18.69 -1.88
N ASP A 159 -16.99 19.15 -2.99
CA ASP A 159 -16.67 20.55 -3.24
C ASP A 159 -17.88 21.40 -3.68
N GLY A 160 -19.04 20.78 -3.86
CA GLY A 160 -20.28 21.44 -4.29
C GLY A 160 -20.27 21.88 -5.75
N LYS A 161 -19.28 21.49 -6.56
CA LYS A 161 -19.09 22.00 -7.92
C LYS A 161 -19.57 21.07 -9.01
N THR A 162 -19.90 19.83 -8.71
CA THR A 162 -20.38 18.88 -9.72
C THR A 162 -21.65 18.21 -9.23
N ILE A 163 -22.71 18.26 -10.03
CA ILE A 163 -23.96 17.54 -9.77
C ILE A 163 -24.07 16.42 -10.81
N TRP A 164 -24.15 15.19 -10.32
CA TRP A 164 -24.48 13.99 -11.07
C TRP A 164 -25.97 13.71 -10.94
N PHE A 165 -26.62 13.22 -11.98
CA PHE A 165 -28.06 12.94 -11.97
C PHE A 165 -28.43 11.95 -13.08
N ALA A 166 -29.60 11.33 -12.95
CA ALA A 166 -30.17 10.45 -13.98
C ALA A 166 -31.10 11.25 -14.91
N SER A 167 -31.06 10.99 -16.21
CA SER A 167 -31.95 11.65 -17.16
C SER A 167 -32.23 10.86 -18.43
N ASN A 168 -33.45 10.97 -18.95
CA ASN A 168 -33.87 10.46 -20.27
C ASN A 168 -33.77 11.51 -21.39
N ARG A 169 -32.98 12.57 -21.18
CA ARG A 169 -32.70 13.57 -22.20
C ARG A 169 -32.10 12.97 -23.46
N LYS A 170 -32.28 13.67 -24.59
CA LYS A 170 -31.67 13.30 -25.86
C LYS A 170 -30.14 13.38 -25.80
N GLY A 171 -29.47 12.51 -26.55
CA GLY A 171 -28.01 12.42 -26.63
C GLY A 171 -27.38 11.35 -25.73
N GLY A 172 -28.22 10.55 -25.08
CA GLY A 172 -27.85 9.42 -24.25
C GLY A 172 -27.52 8.12 -25.00
N TYR A 173 -27.11 7.09 -24.25
CA TYR A 173 -26.85 5.73 -24.74
C TYR A 173 -28.08 4.82 -24.62
N GLY A 174 -28.93 5.06 -23.62
CA GLY A 174 -30.04 4.19 -23.26
C GLY A 174 -31.36 4.92 -23.05
N LYS A 175 -32.17 4.38 -22.13
CA LYS A 175 -33.47 4.92 -21.75
C LYS A 175 -33.31 6.06 -20.74
N THR A 176 -32.65 5.77 -19.62
CA THR A 176 -32.15 6.77 -18.67
C THR A 176 -30.66 6.58 -18.53
N ASP A 177 -29.89 7.66 -18.58
CA ASP A 177 -28.45 7.62 -18.42
C ASP A 177 -28.02 8.50 -17.24
N ILE A 178 -26.80 8.28 -16.76
CA ILE A 178 -26.12 9.18 -15.82
C ILE A 178 -25.47 10.33 -16.59
N TRP A 179 -25.76 11.55 -16.13
CA TRP A 179 -25.22 12.82 -16.62
C TRP A 179 -24.60 13.61 -15.46
N TYR A 180 -23.76 14.59 -15.79
CA TYR A 180 -23.23 15.52 -14.81
C TYR A 180 -23.15 16.95 -15.35
N THR A 181 -23.30 17.94 -14.46
CA THR A 181 -23.04 19.35 -14.72
C THR A 181 -22.02 19.89 -13.74
N THR A 182 -21.25 20.89 -14.16
CA THR A 182 -20.19 21.52 -13.36
C THR A 182 -20.48 23.01 -13.17
N LEU A 183 -20.21 23.51 -11.97
CA LEU A 183 -20.32 24.93 -11.62
C LEU A 183 -19.05 25.68 -12.03
N SER A 184 -19.21 26.68 -12.90
CA SER A 184 -18.15 27.63 -13.25
C SER A 184 -18.60 29.05 -12.91
N GLY A 185 -17.91 29.68 -11.96
CA GLY A 185 -18.36 30.95 -11.38
C GLY A 185 -19.70 30.79 -10.66
N GLN A 186 -20.79 31.27 -11.26
CA GLN A 186 -22.15 31.15 -10.73
C GLN A 186 -23.09 30.39 -11.67
N GLN A 187 -22.56 29.80 -12.74
CA GLN A 187 -23.36 29.14 -13.77
C GLN A 187 -23.04 27.65 -13.85
N TRP A 188 -24.09 26.84 -13.86
CA TRP A 188 -24.01 25.42 -14.16
C TRP A 188 -23.88 25.22 -15.67
N SER A 189 -22.91 24.39 -16.07
CA SER A 189 -22.67 24.04 -17.46
C SER A 189 -23.81 23.18 -18.04
N THR A 190 -23.90 23.14 -19.36
CA THR A 190 -24.74 22.14 -20.04
C THR A 190 -24.28 20.73 -19.65
N PRO A 191 -25.19 19.84 -19.21
CA PRO A 191 -24.78 18.54 -18.73
C PRO A 191 -24.10 17.66 -19.78
N MET A 192 -23.09 16.92 -19.33
CA MET A 192 -22.31 15.96 -20.11
C MET A 192 -22.70 14.53 -19.70
N ASN A 193 -22.73 13.61 -20.67
CA ASN A 193 -23.03 12.20 -20.41
C ASN A 193 -21.82 11.51 -19.76
N ALA A 194 -22.05 10.61 -18.79
CA ALA A 194 -20.99 9.88 -18.08
C ALA A 194 -20.22 8.86 -18.95
N GLY A 195 -20.65 8.64 -20.20
CA GLY A 195 -19.97 7.79 -21.16
C GLY A 195 -20.34 6.30 -21.06
N PRO A 196 -19.86 5.48 -21.99
CA PRO A 196 -20.31 4.09 -22.18
C PRO A 196 -19.73 3.11 -21.14
N MET A 197 -18.76 3.56 -20.34
CA MET A 197 -18.22 2.76 -19.23
C MET A 197 -19.19 2.71 -18.05
N VAL A 198 -20.04 3.75 -17.92
CA VAL A 198 -21.11 3.87 -16.93
C VAL A 198 -22.45 3.49 -17.56
N ASN A 199 -22.81 4.15 -18.67
CA ASN A 199 -24.12 4.04 -19.30
C ASN A 199 -24.22 2.88 -20.31
N THR A 200 -25.42 2.32 -20.44
CA THR A 200 -25.73 1.19 -21.32
C THR A 200 -26.90 1.52 -22.25
N LYS A 201 -27.49 0.50 -22.89
CA LYS A 201 -28.70 0.68 -23.72
C LYS A 201 -29.99 0.69 -22.89
N ASN A 202 -29.93 0.32 -21.60
CA ASN A 202 -31.11 0.26 -20.74
C ASN A 202 -31.13 1.48 -19.79
N ASP A 203 -31.47 1.27 -18.52
CA ASP A 203 -31.65 2.33 -17.53
C ASP A 203 -30.48 2.31 -16.53
N GLU A 204 -29.76 3.42 -16.44
CA GLU A 204 -28.89 3.76 -15.32
C GLU A 204 -29.52 4.84 -14.45
N ARG A 205 -29.45 4.64 -13.13
CA ARG A 205 -30.18 5.43 -12.12
C ARG A 205 -29.35 5.62 -10.84
N SER A 206 -29.83 6.52 -10.00
CA SER A 206 -29.38 6.75 -8.62
C SER A 206 -27.86 6.89 -8.47
N PRO A 207 -27.22 7.81 -9.22
CA PRO A 207 -25.79 8.04 -9.10
C PRO A 207 -25.43 8.53 -7.70
N ASN A 208 -24.29 8.10 -7.19
CA ASN A 208 -23.68 8.61 -5.96
C ASN A 208 -22.17 8.72 -6.16
N ILE A 209 -21.66 9.95 -6.14
CA ILE A 209 -20.23 10.23 -6.25
C ILE A 209 -19.60 10.28 -4.86
N THR A 210 -18.45 9.63 -4.69
CA THR A 210 -17.71 9.67 -3.42
C THR A 210 -17.15 11.05 -3.12
N SER A 211 -16.82 11.30 -1.85
CA SER A 211 -16.29 12.59 -1.38
C SER A 211 -14.99 12.99 -2.08
N ASP A 212 -14.14 12.03 -2.45
CA ASP A 212 -12.91 12.27 -3.20
C ASP A 212 -13.11 12.32 -4.73
N GLY A 213 -14.33 12.06 -5.22
CA GLY A 213 -14.66 12.03 -6.64
C GLY A 213 -14.03 10.87 -7.42
N GLY A 214 -13.45 9.88 -6.73
CA GLY A 214 -12.75 8.75 -7.36
C GLY A 214 -13.63 7.55 -7.66
N THR A 215 -14.82 7.44 -7.05
CA THR A 215 -15.73 6.31 -7.27
C THR A 215 -17.16 6.80 -7.49
N LEU A 216 -17.79 6.35 -8.58
CA LEU A 216 -19.21 6.56 -8.85
C LEU A 216 -19.96 5.26 -8.62
N TYR A 217 -20.87 5.25 -7.65
CA TYR A 217 -21.87 4.20 -7.48
C TYR A 217 -23.12 4.57 -8.27
N PHE A 218 -23.78 3.59 -8.86
CA PHE A 218 -25.04 3.78 -9.60
C PHE A 218 -25.76 2.45 -9.76
N SER A 219 -27.04 2.49 -10.05
CA SER A 219 -27.84 1.30 -10.31
C SER A 219 -28.08 1.12 -11.80
N SER A 220 -28.06 -0.11 -12.30
CA SER A 220 -28.29 -0.43 -13.70
C SER A 220 -29.09 -1.73 -13.87
N ASN A 221 -30.01 -1.73 -14.83
CA ASN A 221 -30.67 -2.94 -15.35
C ASN A 221 -30.14 -3.34 -16.75
N GLY A 222 -29.00 -2.77 -17.15
CA GLY A 222 -28.37 -2.94 -18.47
C GLY A 222 -27.17 -3.87 -18.49
N ARG A 223 -26.82 -4.45 -17.34
CA ARG A 223 -25.61 -5.24 -17.12
C ARG A 223 -25.96 -6.57 -16.48
N SER A 224 -25.07 -7.55 -16.61
CA SER A 224 -25.22 -8.82 -15.88
C SER A 224 -25.17 -8.58 -14.37
N GLY A 225 -26.18 -9.06 -13.66
CA GLY A 225 -26.27 -8.96 -12.21
C GLY A 225 -27.27 -9.97 -11.65
N PHE A 226 -27.97 -9.61 -10.57
CA PHE A 226 -28.78 -10.53 -9.77
C PHE A 226 -30.29 -10.35 -9.99
N GLY A 227 -30.72 -9.14 -10.33
CA GLY A 227 -32.12 -8.73 -10.29
C GLY A 227 -32.46 -7.62 -11.27
N GLY A 228 -33.49 -6.83 -10.95
CA GLY A 228 -33.98 -5.75 -11.81
C GLY A 228 -32.92 -4.65 -11.97
N TYR A 229 -32.87 -3.71 -11.02
CA TYR A 229 -31.76 -2.78 -10.86
C TYR A 229 -30.73 -3.33 -9.88
N ASP A 230 -29.49 -3.51 -10.33
CA ASP A 230 -28.38 -3.85 -9.44
C ASP A 230 -27.45 -2.65 -9.25
N VAL A 231 -26.81 -2.53 -8.09
CA VAL A 231 -25.78 -1.52 -7.81
C VAL A 231 -24.44 -1.94 -8.40
N PHE A 232 -23.86 -1.02 -9.16
CA PHE A 232 -22.53 -1.08 -9.74
C PHE A 232 -21.68 0.07 -9.20
N MET A 233 -20.37 -0.08 -9.34
CA MET A 233 -19.38 0.97 -9.11
C MET A 233 -18.48 1.13 -10.32
N ALA A 234 -18.10 2.36 -10.64
CA ALA A 234 -17.01 2.68 -11.56
C ALA A 234 -15.94 3.47 -10.82
N VAL A 235 -14.68 3.06 -10.95
CA VAL A 235 -13.52 3.77 -10.39
C VAL A 235 -12.92 4.64 -11.47
N ARG A 236 -12.48 5.85 -11.11
CA ARG A 236 -11.91 6.80 -12.05
C ARG A 236 -10.51 6.37 -12.49
N GLU A 237 -10.24 6.44 -13.79
CA GLU A 237 -8.94 6.16 -14.40
C GLU A 237 -8.43 7.44 -15.09
N GLY A 238 -7.77 8.29 -14.30
CA GLY A 238 -7.36 9.63 -14.75
C GLY A 238 -8.57 10.54 -14.97
N ALA A 239 -8.84 10.91 -16.23
CA ALA A 239 -9.99 11.76 -16.57
C ALA A 239 -11.28 10.96 -16.80
N GLU A 240 -11.16 9.68 -17.13
CA GLU A 240 -12.25 8.80 -17.59
C GLU A 240 -12.73 7.85 -16.49
N TRP A 241 -13.84 7.16 -16.73
CA TRP A 241 -14.33 6.07 -15.87
C TRP A 241 -13.80 4.72 -16.35
N GLY A 242 -13.33 3.90 -15.41
CA GLY A 242 -13.06 2.49 -15.64
C GLY A 242 -14.35 1.67 -15.82
N GLN A 243 -14.19 0.38 -16.11
CA GLN A 243 -15.34 -0.51 -16.31
C GLN A 243 -16.16 -0.68 -15.04
N ALA A 244 -17.48 -0.49 -15.16
CA ALA A 244 -18.38 -0.70 -14.05
C ALA A 244 -18.40 -2.15 -13.56
N SER A 245 -18.27 -2.34 -12.25
CA SER A 245 -18.25 -3.62 -11.56
C SER A 245 -19.47 -3.77 -10.65
N ASN A 246 -20.14 -4.92 -10.70
CA ASN A 246 -21.32 -5.21 -9.87
C ASN A 246 -20.90 -5.40 -8.41
N LEU A 247 -21.63 -4.83 -7.44
CA LEU A 247 -21.31 -4.92 -6.01
C LEU A 247 -21.56 -6.31 -5.36
N GLY A 248 -21.92 -7.31 -6.15
CA GLY A 248 -22.11 -8.69 -5.69
C GLY A 248 -23.38 -8.87 -4.85
N SER A 249 -23.61 -10.09 -4.39
CA SER A 249 -24.80 -10.48 -3.62
C SER A 249 -24.89 -9.88 -2.21
N LEU A 250 -23.82 -9.21 -1.78
CA LEU A 250 -23.82 -8.40 -0.55
C LEU A 250 -24.83 -7.27 -0.68
N ILE A 251 -24.74 -6.50 -1.77
CA ILE A 251 -25.68 -5.41 -2.03
C ILE A 251 -26.83 -5.91 -2.88
N ASN A 252 -26.57 -6.68 -3.92
CA ASN A 252 -27.56 -6.96 -4.94
C ASN A 252 -28.37 -8.23 -4.64
N SER A 253 -29.65 -8.18 -4.97
CA SER A 253 -30.61 -9.26 -4.76
C SER A 253 -31.34 -9.59 -6.06
N LYS A 254 -32.38 -10.42 -6.00
CA LYS A 254 -33.23 -10.71 -7.18
C LYS A 254 -34.21 -9.57 -7.51
N LYS A 255 -34.13 -8.46 -6.79
CA LYS A 255 -35.09 -7.34 -6.80
C LYS A 255 -34.37 -6.08 -7.26
N ASP A 256 -34.93 -4.92 -6.95
CA ASP A 256 -34.31 -3.64 -7.28
C ASP A 256 -33.49 -3.13 -6.10
N GLU A 257 -32.27 -2.68 -6.38
CA GLU A 257 -31.39 -1.96 -5.47
C GLU A 257 -31.01 -0.60 -6.06
N LEU A 258 -31.27 0.46 -5.29
CA LEU A 258 -31.16 1.86 -5.72
C LEU A 258 -30.50 2.71 -4.62
N PHE A 259 -30.04 3.89 -4.98
CA PHE A 259 -29.58 4.94 -4.05
C PHE A 259 -28.52 4.49 -3.03
N PHE A 260 -27.53 3.71 -3.48
CA PHE A 260 -26.41 3.33 -2.63
C PHE A 260 -25.56 4.55 -2.28
N PHE A 261 -25.23 4.73 -1.00
CA PHE A 261 -24.23 5.70 -0.56
C PHE A 261 -23.52 5.30 0.73
N ALA A 262 -22.28 5.75 0.88
CA ALA A 262 -21.41 5.44 2.02
C ALA A 262 -20.82 6.75 2.62
N PRO A 263 -21.46 7.35 3.64
CA PRO A 263 -21.18 8.72 4.07
C PRO A 263 -19.94 8.91 4.97
N SER A 264 -19.28 7.84 5.43
CA SER A 264 -18.09 7.93 6.29
C SER A 264 -17.26 6.65 6.25
N LYS A 265 -15.96 6.74 6.57
CA LYS A 265 -15.01 5.61 6.45
C LYS A 265 -15.34 4.35 7.26
N HIS A 266 -16.03 4.47 8.41
CA HIS A 266 -16.10 3.38 9.39
C HIS A 266 -17.49 3.08 9.95
N GLU A 267 -18.52 3.87 9.65
CA GLU A 267 -19.84 3.68 10.29
C GLU A 267 -20.73 2.72 9.50
N ARG A 268 -21.48 3.27 8.55
CA ARG A 268 -22.54 2.60 7.82
C ARG A 268 -22.50 2.97 6.36
N PHE A 269 -23.00 2.11 5.51
CA PHE A 269 -23.49 2.45 4.17
C PHE A 269 -25.00 2.24 4.13
N TYR A 270 -25.67 2.85 3.16
CA TYR A 270 -27.13 2.83 3.02
C TYR A 270 -27.50 2.59 1.56
N PHE A 271 -28.68 2.02 1.34
CA PHE A 271 -29.26 1.82 0.02
C PHE A 271 -30.76 1.55 0.17
N ALA A 272 -31.52 1.75 -0.90
CA ALA A 272 -32.90 1.31 -1.01
C ALA A 272 -32.96 -0.05 -1.70
N SER A 273 -33.79 -0.97 -1.24
CA SER A 273 -33.92 -2.28 -1.86
C SER A 273 -35.32 -2.85 -1.73
N GLY A 274 -35.78 -3.54 -2.78
CA GLY A 274 -37.03 -4.30 -2.78
C GLY A 274 -36.86 -5.75 -2.33
N ARG A 275 -35.78 -6.08 -1.61
CA ARG A 275 -35.50 -7.43 -1.11
C ARG A 275 -36.58 -7.90 -0.13
N ASP A 276 -36.74 -9.21 -0.06
CA ASP A 276 -37.66 -9.84 0.90
C ASP A 276 -37.24 -9.50 2.35
N GLY A 277 -38.23 -9.30 3.22
CA GLY A 277 -38.02 -8.91 4.63
C GLY A 277 -38.18 -7.41 4.92
N GLY A 278 -38.42 -6.60 3.89
CA GLY A 278 -38.85 -5.21 3.99
C GLY A 278 -40.30 -5.03 4.43
N GLN A 279 -40.72 -3.78 4.66
CA GLN A 279 -42.09 -3.42 5.05
C GLN A 279 -42.98 -3.07 3.85
N GLY A 280 -42.37 -2.65 2.72
CA GLY A 280 -43.08 -2.08 1.58
C GLY A 280 -42.52 -2.54 0.23
N GLY A 281 -42.53 -1.64 -0.74
CA GLY A 281 -41.94 -1.88 -2.06
C GLY A 281 -40.42 -1.77 -1.97
N LEU A 282 -39.89 -0.56 -2.14
CA LEU A 282 -38.53 -0.21 -1.75
C LEU A 282 -38.48 0.13 -0.26
N ASP A 283 -37.48 -0.41 0.43
CA ASP A 283 -37.19 -0.11 1.83
C ASP A 283 -35.76 0.40 1.97
N ILE A 284 -35.51 1.28 2.95
CA ILE A 284 -34.17 1.76 3.27
C ILE A 284 -33.48 0.76 4.20
N TYR A 285 -32.29 0.34 3.79
CA TYR A 285 -31.38 -0.52 4.54
C TYR A 285 -30.09 0.22 4.88
N TYR A 286 -29.41 -0.25 5.93
CA TYR A 286 -28.04 0.11 6.21
C TYR A 286 -27.19 -1.13 6.50
N GLY A 287 -25.91 -1.06 6.13
CA GLY A 287 -24.91 -2.06 6.49
C GLY A 287 -23.90 -1.54 7.50
N THR A 288 -23.38 -2.40 8.39
CA THR A 288 -22.30 -2.06 9.32
C THR A 288 -21.34 -3.24 9.55
N PRO A 289 -20.02 -3.03 9.65
CA PRO A 289 -19.32 -1.75 9.45
C PRO A 289 -19.39 -1.29 8.00
N ASN A 290 -19.03 -0.03 7.72
CA ASN A 290 -18.88 0.40 6.33
C ASN A 290 -17.69 -0.33 5.69
N VAL A 291 -17.96 -1.31 4.83
CA VAL A 291 -16.93 -2.11 4.14
C VAL A 291 -16.43 -1.47 2.84
N PHE A 292 -17.08 -0.40 2.37
CA PHE A 292 -16.75 0.29 1.11
C PHE A 292 -15.89 1.56 1.34
N GLY A 293 -15.70 1.97 2.59
CA GLY A 293 -14.95 3.18 2.94
C GLY A 293 -15.62 4.46 2.41
N GLU A 294 -14.83 5.51 2.21
CA GLU A 294 -15.28 6.74 1.52
C GLU A 294 -15.09 6.67 0.00
N GLY A 295 -14.55 5.56 -0.50
CA GLY A 295 -14.30 5.30 -1.91
C GLY A 295 -13.40 4.08 -2.09
N ILE A 296 -13.29 3.61 -3.32
CA ILE A 296 -12.51 2.43 -3.68
C ILE A 296 -11.40 2.85 -4.63
N THR A 297 -10.17 2.49 -4.30
CA THR A 297 -8.98 2.74 -5.13
C THR A 297 -8.49 1.44 -5.77
N ARG A 298 -7.84 1.59 -6.92
CA ARG A 298 -7.18 0.50 -7.65
C ARG A 298 -5.76 0.28 -7.14
N ILE A 299 -5.47 -0.97 -6.77
CA ILE A 299 -4.16 -1.44 -6.33
C ILE A 299 -3.63 -2.46 -7.32
N LEU A 300 -2.41 -2.25 -7.80
CA LEU A 300 -1.68 -3.21 -8.62
C LEU A 300 -0.84 -4.10 -7.72
N VAL A 301 -1.14 -5.38 -7.67
CA VAL A 301 -0.44 -6.34 -6.82
C VAL A 301 0.53 -7.15 -7.66
N SER A 302 1.79 -7.21 -7.24
CA SER A 302 2.84 -7.98 -7.90
C SER A 302 3.57 -8.88 -6.90
N VAL A 303 3.74 -10.15 -7.26
CA VAL A 303 4.55 -11.11 -6.49
C VAL A 303 5.72 -11.53 -7.36
N VAL A 304 6.93 -11.14 -6.98
CA VAL A 304 8.11 -11.25 -7.85
C VAL A 304 9.30 -11.87 -7.14
N ASP A 305 10.16 -12.50 -7.93
CA ASP A 305 11.52 -12.82 -7.52
C ASP A 305 12.36 -11.52 -7.45
N SER A 306 13.02 -11.28 -6.32
CA SER A 306 13.75 -10.05 -6.04
C SER A 306 15.04 -9.90 -6.85
N THR A 307 15.55 -10.98 -7.44
CA THR A 307 16.79 -11.00 -8.23
C THR A 307 16.50 -10.79 -9.71
N THR A 308 15.52 -11.50 -10.24
CA THR A 308 15.18 -11.48 -11.66
C THR A 308 14.07 -10.48 -12.00
N GLY A 309 13.24 -10.10 -11.02
CA GLY A 309 12.03 -9.31 -11.23
C GLY A 309 10.89 -10.09 -11.88
N ASN A 310 11.05 -11.41 -12.10
CA ASN A 310 10.04 -12.23 -12.75
C ASN A 310 8.86 -12.53 -11.79
N PRO A 311 7.61 -12.54 -12.30
CA PRO A 311 6.46 -12.90 -11.48
C PRO A 311 6.54 -14.35 -11.01
N LEU A 312 6.09 -14.60 -9.78
CA LEU A 312 6.07 -15.93 -9.17
C LEU A 312 4.63 -16.46 -9.07
N PRO A 313 4.43 -17.79 -9.23
CA PRO A 313 3.15 -18.42 -8.93
C PRO A 313 2.95 -18.45 -7.41
N SER A 314 1.87 -17.83 -6.94
CA SER A 314 1.61 -17.67 -5.51
C SER A 314 0.11 -17.66 -5.19
N VAL A 315 -0.23 -17.88 -3.94
CA VAL A 315 -1.55 -17.52 -3.38
C VAL A 315 -1.37 -16.26 -2.54
N VAL A 316 -2.17 -15.23 -2.81
CA VAL A 316 -2.15 -13.96 -2.11
C VAL A 316 -3.41 -13.81 -1.29
N GLU A 317 -3.23 -13.53 0.00
CA GLU A 317 -4.27 -13.11 0.94
C GLU A 317 -4.13 -11.60 1.17
N VAL A 318 -5.20 -10.85 0.92
CA VAL A 318 -5.29 -9.43 1.23
C VAL A 318 -5.98 -9.29 2.58
N ILE A 319 -5.28 -8.74 3.56
CA ILE A 319 -5.72 -8.67 4.94
C ILE A 319 -5.88 -7.21 5.33
N ASP A 320 -7.07 -6.82 5.78
CA ASP A 320 -7.31 -5.50 6.38
C ASP A 320 -6.65 -5.46 7.76
N GLU A 321 -5.61 -4.63 7.95
CA GLU A 321 -4.83 -4.65 9.18
C GLU A 321 -5.61 -4.14 10.40
N ALA A 322 -6.67 -3.35 10.20
CA ALA A 322 -7.46 -2.83 11.32
C ALA A 322 -8.36 -3.92 11.92
N THR A 323 -8.88 -4.82 11.07
CA THR A 323 -9.79 -5.89 11.49
C THR A 323 -9.12 -7.25 11.64
N GLY A 324 -7.96 -7.46 10.98
CA GLY A 324 -7.31 -8.75 10.84
C GLY A 324 -8.02 -9.71 9.87
N GLN A 325 -9.09 -9.26 9.18
CA GLN A 325 -9.87 -10.08 8.28
C GLN A 325 -9.20 -10.20 6.91
N THR A 326 -9.23 -11.40 6.33
CA THR A 326 -8.87 -11.61 4.92
C THR A 326 -10.04 -11.17 4.04
N VAL A 327 -9.82 -10.12 3.26
CA VAL A 327 -10.85 -9.46 2.45
C VAL A 327 -10.84 -9.92 1.00
N ALA A 328 -9.72 -10.47 0.53
CA ALA A 328 -9.61 -11.09 -0.79
C ALA A 328 -8.56 -12.21 -0.78
N THR A 329 -8.75 -13.21 -1.64
CA THR A 329 -7.76 -14.26 -1.89
C THR A 329 -7.71 -14.54 -3.39
N PHE A 330 -6.52 -14.55 -3.97
CA PHE A 330 -6.33 -14.85 -5.39
C PHE A 330 -5.00 -15.54 -5.65
N ALA A 331 -4.91 -16.24 -6.79
CA ALA A 331 -3.68 -16.88 -7.24
C ALA A 331 -3.00 -16.04 -8.33
N THR A 332 -1.67 -16.02 -8.32
CA THR A 332 -0.85 -15.41 -9.36
C THR A 332 -0.28 -16.47 -10.31
N ASN A 333 -0.05 -16.07 -11.55
CA ASN A 333 0.54 -16.82 -12.65
C ASN A 333 1.81 -16.09 -13.13
N PRO A 334 2.92 -16.82 -13.40
CA PRO A 334 4.17 -16.28 -13.95
C PRO A 334 4.05 -15.40 -15.21
N GLN A 335 2.98 -15.53 -15.99
CA GLN A 335 2.77 -14.77 -17.24
C GLN A 335 2.17 -13.38 -17.04
N VAL A 336 1.66 -13.09 -15.84
CA VAL A 336 0.98 -11.82 -15.54
C VAL A 336 1.82 -11.07 -14.51
N LYS A 337 2.20 -9.83 -14.84
CA LYS A 337 3.06 -9.01 -13.98
C LYS A 337 2.35 -8.46 -12.76
N GLU A 338 1.10 -8.03 -12.94
CA GLU A 338 0.34 -7.31 -11.95
C GLU A 338 -1.12 -7.77 -11.98
N TYR A 339 -1.72 -7.84 -10.79
CA TYR A 339 -3.10 -8.20 -10.56
C TYR A 339 -3.83 -6.99 -9.98
N GLU A 340 -4.94 -6.62 -10.58
CA GLU A 340 -5.75 -5.51 -10.08
C GLU A 340 -6.57 -5.96 -8.87
N GLN A 341 -6.56 -5.17 -7.82
CA GLN A 341 -7.45 -5.28 -6.67
C GLN A 341 -8.09 -3.91 -6.43
N PHE A 342 -9.39 -3.91 -6.16
CA PHE A 342 -10.14 -2.71 -5.82
C PHE A 342 -10.38 -2.75 -4.31
N LEU A 343 -9.80 -1.83 -3.56
CA LEU A 343 -9.85 -1.83 -2.09
C LEU A 343 -10.35 -0.48 -1.56
N PRO A 344 -11.03 -0.45 -0.40
CA PRO A 344 -11.36 0.80 0.27
C PRO A 344 -10.13 1.71 0.42
N ALA A 345 -10.30 2.96 0.01
CA ALA A 345 -9.31 4.01 0.09
C ALA A 345 -8.94 4.35 1.54
N GLU A 346 -7.73 4.87 1.73
CA GLU A 346 -7.20 5.34 3.01
C GLU A 346 -7.24 4.29 4.14
N ARG A 347 -7.05 3.01 3.81
CA ARG A 347 -6.95 1.89 4.75
C ARG A 347 -5.64 1.14 4.60
N LYS A 348 -5.20 0.54 5.69
CA LYS A 348 -3.95 -0.23 5.71
C LYS A 348 -4.23 -1.71 5.46
N TYR A 349 -3.59 -2.27 4.43
CA TYR A 349 -3.70 -3.67 4.08
C TYR A 349 -2.34 -4.34 4.06
N ARG A 350 -2.33 -5.61 4.44
CA ARG A 350 -1.22 -6.53 4.26
C ARG A 350 -1.53 -7.50 3.14
N PHE A 351 -0.65 -7.56 2.15
CA PHE A 351 -0.67 -8.52 1.07
C PHE A 351 0.27 -9.66 1.45
N GLN A 352 -0.27 -10.76 1.95
CA GLN A 352 0.48 -11.94 2.34
C GLN A 352 0.49 -12.95 1.18
N ALA A 353 1.66 -13.20 0.61
CA ALA A 353 1.83 -14.16 -0.46
C ALA A 353 2.48 -15.45 0.06
N THR A 354 2.01 -16.57 -0.47
CA THR A 354 2.58 -17.91 -0.26
C THR A 354 3.03 -18.45 -1.61
N VAL A 355 4.34 -18.71 -1.72
CA VAL A 355 4.94 -19.39 -2.89
C VAL A 355 5.31 -20.80 -2.45
N ARG A 356 5.13 -21.78 -3.34
CA ARG A 356 5.43 -23.19 -3.04
C ARG A 356 6.87 -23.34 -2.55
N ASP A 357 7.05 -24.13 -1.48
CA ASP A 357 8.35 -24.47 -0.89
C ASP A 357 9.16 -23.26 -0.33
N LEU A 358 8.53 -22.08 -0.23
CA LEU A 358 9.11 -20.88 0.39
C LEU A 358 8.28 -20.43 1.60
N PRO A 359 8.90 -19.87 2.65
CA PRO A 359 8.16 -19.23 3.74
C PRO A 359 7.27 -18.09 3.21
N PRO A 360 6.05 -17.88 3.76
CA PRO A 360 5.20 -16.76 3.37
C PRO A 360 5.91 -15.42 3.55
N ARG A 361 5.62 -14.47 2.66
CA ARG A 361 6.11 -13.09 2.74
C ARG A 361 4.96 -12.13 2.59
N SER A 362 5.16 -10.89 3.05
CA SER A 362 4.13 -9.88 2.93
C SER A 362 4.68 -8.50 2.65
N ALA A 363 3.85 -7.67 2.04
CA ALA A 363 4.03 -6.22 1.96
C ALA A 363 2.78 -5.55 2.53
N SER A 364 2.96 -4.44 3.25
CA SER A 364 1.85 -3.63 3.72
C SER A 364 1.85 -2.28 3.03
N ILE A 365 0.66 -1.79 2.65
CA ILE A 365 0.46 -0.45 2.11
C ILE A 365 -0.73 0.21 2.80
N THR A 366 -0.70 1.54 2.86
CA THR A 366 -1.91 2.34 3.06
C THR A 366 -2.43 2.69 1.68
N THR A 367 -3.67 2.32 1.38
CA THR A 367 -4.31 2.62 0.11
C THR A 367 -4.47 4.14 -0.04
N PRO A 368 -4.22 4.70 -1.24
CA PRO A 368 -4.35 6.13 -1.47
C PRO A 368 -5.84 6.54 -1.54
N PHE A 369 -6.10 7.79 -1.94
CA PHE A 369 -7.44 8.27 -2.28
C PHE A 369 -8.00 7.52 -3.51
N ALA A 370 -9.33 7.47 -3.68
CA ALA A 370 -9.96 6.66 -4.74
C ALA A 370 -9.64 7.13 -6.17
N ASN A 371 -9.16 8.37 -6.34
CA ASN A 371 -8.72 8.92 -7.63
C ASN A 371 -7.23 8.66 -7.92
N GLU A 372 -6.52 7.96 -7.04
CA GLU A 372 -5.10 7.62 -7.18
C GLU A 372 -4.92 6.11 -7.32
N GLN A 373 -3.73 5.68 -7.75
CA GLN A 373 -3.34 4.27 -7.84
C GLN A 373 -2.09 4.00 -7.01
N ALA A 374 -1.94 2.77 -6.52
CA ALA A 374 -0.74 2.33 -5.84
C ALA A 374 -0.36 0.89 -6.23
N THR A 375 0.91 0.54 -6.03
CA THR A 375 1.43 -0.80 -6.28
C THR A 375 1.84 -1.47 -4.97
N ALA A 376 1.36 -2.68 -4.72
CA ALA A 376 1.81 -3.55 -3.65
C ALA A 376 2.71 -4.65 -4.22
N THR A 377 4.01 -4.61 -3.93
CA THR A 377 4.97 -5.63 -4.41
C THR A 377 5.43 -6.52 -3.27
N VAL A 378 5.11 -7.81 -3.33
CA VAL A 378 5.66 -8.83 -2.43
C VAL A 378 6.86 -9.50 -3.11
N LYS A 379 8.04 -9.37 -2.51
CA LYS A 379 9.30 -9.86 -3.09
C LYS A 379 9.78 -11.14 -2.40
N PHE A 380 10.07 -12.18 -3.18
CA PHE A 380 10.71 -13.43 -2.73
C PHE A 380 12.15 -13.49 -3.24
N GLY A 381 13.09 -13.98 -2.43
CA GLY A 381 14.53 -14.00 -2.76
C GLY A 381 15.37 -13.08 -1.87
N PRO A 382 16.67 -12.89 -2.18
CA PRO A 382 17.58 -12.09 -1.37
C PRO A 382 17.07 -10.66 -1.28
N ILE A 383 16.88 -10.20 -0.05
CA ILE A 383 16.55 -8.81 0.27
C ILE A 383 17.81 -7.99 -0.02
N SER A 384 17.71 -6.98 -0.89
CA SER A 384 18.84 -6.13 -1.24
C SER A 384 19.18 -5.15 -0.10
N LEU A 385 20.39 -4.58 -0.16
CA LEU A 385 21.04 -3.61 0.75
C LEU A 385 20.15 -2.58 1.46
N ALA A 386 18.95 -2.27 0.95
CA ALA A 386 18.08 -1.20 1.45
C ALA A 386 17.25 -1.57 2.70
N GLU A 387 16.99 -2.86 2.98
CA GLU A 387 16.20 -3.29 4.15
C GLU A 387 17.07 -3.74 5.35
N PHE A 388 18.39 -3.72 5.17
CA PHE A 388 19.41 -4.03 6.19
C PHE A 388 20.55 -2.99 6.15
N ASP A 389 20.23 -1.69 6.05
CA ASP A 389 21.26 -0.65 6.19
C ASP A 389 21.67 -0.54 7.66
N LEU A 390 22.73 -1.25 8.01
CA LEU A 390 23.32 -1.23 9.34
C LEU A 390 24.64 -0.47 9.34
N GLY A 391 24.73 0.51 8.45
CA GLY A 391 25.82 1.48 8.43
C GLY A 391 26.97 1.02 7.56
N ARG A 392 27.43 1.94 6.71
CA ARG A 392 28.74 1.87 6.07
C ARG A 392 29.79 2.30 7.10
N TYR A 393 30.47 1.34 7.71
CA TYR A 393 31.52 1.65 8.68
C TYR A 393 32.84 1.91 7.96
N ASN A 394 33.30 3.16 8.03
CA ASN A 394 34.68 3.51 7.71
C ASN A 394 35.50 3.45 8.99
N VAL A 395 36.34 2.42 9.13
CA VAL A 395 37.26 2.33 10.26
C VAL A 395 38.62 2.90 9.82
N PRO A 396 39.05 4.05 10.37
CA PRO A 396 40.29 4.70 9.96
C PRO A 396 41.54 3.93 10.43
N PHE A 397 42.61 4.02 9.65
CA PHE A 397 43.95 3.55 9.97
C PHE A 397 44.89 4.74 10.06
N PHE A 398 45.34 5.07 11.27
CA PHE A 398 46.09 6.30 11.52
C PHE A 398 47.60 6.11 11.34
N VAL A 399 48.09 4.87 11.43
CA VAL A 399 49.50 4.51 11.26
C VAL A 399 49.76 4.03 9.83
N THR A 400 50.65 4.72 9.13
CA THR A 400 51.03 4.36 7.75
C THR A 400 51.84 3.06 7.72
N GLY A 401 51.52 2.15 6.79
CA GLY A 401 52.15 0.83 6.63
C GLY A 401 51.94 -0.21 7.73
N TYR A 402 51.17 0.12 8.77
CA TYR A 402 50.66 -0.87 9.72
C TYR A 402 49.32 -1.45 9.22
N TYR A 403 49.18 -2.76 9.28
CA TYR A 403 48.04 -3.50 8.73
C TYR A 403 47.11 -4.11 9.77
N ARG A 404 47.49 -4.17 11.05
CA ARG A 404 46.57 -4.53 12.12
C ARG A 404 45.71 -3.32 12.51
N PRO A 405 44.43 -3.51 12.86
CA PRO A 405 43.57 -2.40 13.29
C PRO A 405 44.21 -1.69 14.48
N ASN A 406 44.18 -0.36 14.51
CA ASN A 406 44.85 0.44 15.54
C ASN A 406 44.09 0.42 16.89
N THR A 407 43.74 -0.76 17.41
CA THR A 407 43.29 -0.97 18.78
C THR A 407 44.43 -0.71 19.77
N ARG A 408 44.12 -0.50 21.05
CA ARG A 408 45.15 -0.24 22.06
C ARG A 408 46.20 -1.34 22.13
N GLU A 409 45.76 -2.60 22.12
CA GLU A 409 46.62 -3.78 22.17
C GLU A 409 47.59 -3.84 20.97
N ASN A 410 47.06 -3.76 19.74
CA ASN A 410 47.90 -3.75 18.54
C ASN A 410 48.87 -2.55 18.50
N LEU A 411 48.45 -1.36 18.94
CA LEU A 411 49.36 -0.21 19.04
C LEU A 411 50.48 -0.45 20.06
N ASP A 412 50.18 -1.02 21.22
CA ASP A 412 51.19 -1.39 22.21
C ASP A 412 52.16 -2.45 21.65
N GLY A 413 51.65 -3.41 20.86
CA GLY A 413 52.45 -4.43 20.17
C GLY A 413 53.31 -3.89 19.01
N LEU A 414 52.99 -2.71 18.46
CA LEU A 414 53.78 -2.09 17.40
C LEU A 414 55.12 -1.51 17.90
N TYR A 415 55.22 -1.07 19.17
CA TYR A 415 56.45 -0.45 19.67
C TYR A 415 57.68 -1.34 19.65
N PRO A 416 57.62 -2.58 20.19
CA PRO A 416 58.79 -3.47 20.14
C PRO A 416 59.21 -3.79 18.70
N LEU A 417 58.26 -3.78 17.75
CA LEU A 417 58.56 -3.97 16.34
C LEU A 417 59.31 -2.78 15.76
N LEU A 418 58.88 -1.55 16.06
CA LEU A 418 59.56 -0.31 15.64
C LEU A 418 60.96 -0.14 16.23
N GLU A 419 61.20 -0.68 17.43
CA GLU A 419 62.51 -0.70 18.08
C GLU A 419 63.38 -1.90 17.63
N GLY A 420 62.82 -2.84 16.88
CA GLY A 420 63.47 -4.07 16.44
C GLY A 420 63.31 -4.34 14.94
N PRO A 421 62.56 -5.39 14.51
CA PRO A 421 62.49 -5.82 13.10
C PRO A 421 61.99 -4.77 12.09
N LEU A 422 61.19 -3.79 12.53
CA LEU A 422 60.73 -2.65 11.73
C LEU A 422 61.59 -1.40 11.98
N GLY A 423 62.79 -1.57 12.55
CA GLY A 423 63.74 -0.52 12.89
C GLY A 423 64.22 0.34 11.72
N ASP A 424 64.03 -0.09 10.47
CA ASP A 424 64.32 0.68 9.25
C ASP A 424 63.06 1.12 8.49
N ALA A 425 61.86 0.87 9.03
CA ALA A 425 60.62 1.30 8.41
C ALA A 425 60.52 2.83 8.42
N THR A 426 60.62 3.45 7.24
CA THR A 426 60.50 4.91 7.04
C THR A 426 59.07 5.36 6.79
N TYR A 427 58.18 4.41 6.53
CA TYR A 427 56.79 4.60 6.17
C TYR A 427 55.86 4.54 7.38
N ILE A 428 56.29 3.96 8.51
CA ILE A 428 55.55 4.01 9.77
C ILE A 428 55.98 5.27 10.51
N GLU A 429 55.02 6.14 10.83
CA GLU A 429 55.32 7.33 11.62
C GLU A 429 55.87 6.92 12.99
N ARG A 430 57.02 7.47 13.38
CA ARG A 430 57.65 7.16 14.67
C ARG A 430 57.16 8.09 15.76
N PHE A 431 56.86 7.51 16.93
CA PHE A 431 56.45 8.24 18.12
C PHE A 431 56.95 7.52 19.36
N ARG A 432 57.38 8.28 20.38
CA ARG A 432 57.89 7.73 21.63
C ARG A 432 56.73 7.42 22.58
N LYS A 433 56.85 6.33 23.36
CA LYS A 433 55.89 6.02 24.43
C LYS A 433 55.74 7.21 25.39
N GLY A 434 54.50 7.58 25.69
CA GLY A 434 54.18 8.74 26.54
C GLY A 434 54.26 10.13 25.89
N SER A 435 54.70 10.23 24.63
CA SER A 435 54.69 11.49 23.87
C SER A 435 53.27 12.01 23.60
N LYS A 436 53.14 13.28 23.19
CA LYS A 436 51.83 13.82 22.74
C LYS A 436 51.23 12.96 21.62
N ARG A 437 52.05 12.62 20.62
CA ARG A 437 51.64 11.80 19.47
C ARG A 437 51.17 10.39 19.87
N TYR A 438 51.83 9.79 20.87
CA TYR A 438 51.38 8.53 21.48
C TYR A 438 49.98 8.64 22.07
N LYS A 439 49.72 9.71 22.83
CA LYS A 439 48.40 9.95 23.42
C LYS A 439 47.33 10.18 22.35
N ASP A 440 47.67 10.88 21.26
CA ASP A 440 46.77 11.06 20.11
C ASP A 440 46.39 9.70 19.49
N TYR A 441 47.37 8.82 19.25
CA TYR A 441 47.11 7.48 18.71
C TYR A 441 46.30 6.58 19.66
N LEU A 442 46.52 6.69 20.97
CA LEU A 442 45.65 6.01 21.94
C LEU A 442 44.21 6.52 21.86
N SER A 443 44.01 7.85 21.79
CA SER A 443 42.67 8.41 21.63
C SER A 443 41.99 7.90 20.34
N TYR A 444 42.74 7.77 19.25
CA TYR A 444 42.23 7.17 18.02
C TYR A 444 41.88 5.69 18.14
N SER A 445 42.62 4.93 18.96
CA SER A 445 42.32 3.53 19.23
C SER A 445 40.98 3.33 19.93
N GLU A 446 40.63 4.22 20.85
CA GLU A 446 39.33 4.19 21.53
C GLU A 446 38.18 4.39 20.55
N THR A 447 38.35 5.28 19.56
CA THR A 447 37.39 5.46 18.46
C THR A 447 37.23 4.19 17.63
N ILE A 448 38.34 3.55 17.24
CA ILE A 448 38.31 2.31 16.44
C ILE A 448 37.64 1.18 17.21
N GLU A 449 38.00 0.97 18.47
CA GLU A 449 37.37 -0.02 19.35
C GLU A 449 35.88 0.25 19.55
N GLY A 450 35.49 1.53 19.64
CA GLY A 450 34.09 1.97 19.67
C GLY A 450 33.33 1.52 18.42
N ILE A 451 33.90 1.75 17.23
CA ILE A 451 33.27 1.32 15.97
C ILE A 451 33.15 -0.20 15.92
N PHE A 452 34.20 -0.97 16.25
CA PHE A 452 34.11 -2.43 16.27
C PHE A 452 33.06 -2.95 17.27
N LYS A 453 32.92 -2.33 18.45
CA LYS A 453 31.85 -2.64 19.41
C LYS A 453 30.46 -2.35 18.86
N GLU A 454 30.31 -1.27 18.09
CA GLU A 454 29.07 -0.95 17.40
C GLU A 454 28.74 -2.02 16.34
N VAL A 455 29.68 -2.32 15.43
CA VAL A 455 29.49 -3.34 14.38
C VAL A 455 29.08 -4.68 14.99
N THR A 456 29.78 -5.13 16.03
CA THR A 456 29.47 -6.39 16.72
C THR A 456 28.12 -6.35 17.42
N GLY A 457 27.83 -5.28 18.16
CA GLY A 457 26.55 -5.10 18.85
C GLY A 457 25.37 -5.17 17.89
N THR A 458 25.45 -4.44 16.78
CA THR A 458 24.43 -4.40 15.72
C THR A 458 24.28 -5.77 15.04
N THR A 459 25.40 -6.41 14.70
CA THR A 459 25.38 -7.74 14.07
C THR A 459 24.64 -8.76 14.93
N LEU A 460 24.91 -8.79 16.22
CA LEU A 460 24.34 -9.78 17.14
C LEU A 460 22.90 -9.47 17.53
N LYS A 461 22.55 -8.19 17.72
CA LYS A 461 21.22 -7.78 18.20
C LYS A 461 20.20 -7.66 17.08
N GLU A 462 20.63 -7.36 15.85
CA GLU A 462 19.72 -7.05 14.75
C GLU A 462 19.91 -7.97 13.54
N ILE A 463 21.15 -8.18 13.08
CA ILE A 463 21.39 -8.91 11.81
C ILE A 463 21.12 -10.39 11.97
N VAL A 464 21.82 -11.02 12.90
CA VAL A 464 21.79 -12.47 13.09
C VAL A 464 20.35 -12.97 13.35
N PRO A 465 19.56 -12.34 14.24
CA PRO A 465 18.17 -12.76 14.46
C PRO A 465 17.31 -12.65 13.20
N ARG A 466 17.40 -11.53 12.48
CA ARG A 466 16.62 -11.30 11.24
C ARG A 466 17.03 -12.25 10.11
N PHE A 467 18.33 -12.52 9.96
CA PHE A 467 18.83 -13.47 8.96
C PHE A 467 18.35 -14.88 9.29
N LYS A 468 18.53 -15.34 10.53
CA LYS A 468 18.07 -16.66 10.98
C LYS A 468 16.56 -16.86 10.78
N ALA A 469 15.76 -15.83 11.06
CA ALA A 469 14.31 -15.88 10.93
C ALA A 469 13.81 -15.94 9.47
N SER A 470 14.64 -15.53 8.50
CA SER A 470 14.19 -15.34 7.12
C SER A 470 15.03 -16.06 6.06
N MET A 471 16.14 -16.70 6.43
CA MET A 471 17.07 -17.36 5.50
C MET A 471 16.42 -18.52 4.72
N LEU A 472 16.74 -18.61 3.42
CA LEU A 472 16.35 -19.70 2.53
C LEU A 472 17.48 -20.75 2.45
N PRO A 473 17.18 -21.97 1.93
CA PRO A 473 18.22 -22.96 1.67
C PRO A 473 19.31 -22.41 0.73
N GLY A 474 20.56 -22.54 1.14
CA GLY A 474 21.73 -22.13 0.34
C GLY A 474 22.20 -20.70 0.55
N GLU A 475 21.47 -19.88 1.32
CA GLU A 475 21.88 -18.50 1.58
C GLU A 475 22.94 -18.39 2.67
N VAL A 476 23.73 -17.32 2.60
CA VAL A 476 24.85 -16.99 3.48
C VAL A 476 24.79 -15.49 3.82
N LEU A 477 25.13 -15.14 5.06
CA LEU A 477 25.43 -13.80 5.51
C LEU A 477 26.94 -13.56 5.35
N GLU A 478 27.33 -12.79 4.34
CA GLU A 478 28.71 -12.46 4.02
C GLU A 478 29.12 -11.12 4.63
N VAL A 479 30.14 -11.14 5.49
CA VAL A 479 30.82 -9.95 6.05
C VAL A 479 31.98 -9.61 5.13
N ARG A 480 31.82 -8.57 4.31
CA ARG A 480 32.85 -8.05 3.41
C ARG A 480 33.65 -6.96 4.10
N ILE A 481 34.97 -7.09 4.06
CA ILE A 481 35.89 -6.07 4.56
C ILE A 481 36.77 -5.63 3.40
N THR A 482 36.67 -4.38 3.00
CA THR A 482 37.48 -3.79 1.95
C THR A 482 38.50 -2.83 2.55
N GLY A 483 39.78 -3.15 2.46
CA GLY A 483 40.86 -2.30 2.94
C GLY A 483 41.35 -1.34 1.87
N TYR A 484 41.84 -0.18 2.30
CA TYR A 484 42.45 0.83 1.44
C TYR A 484 43.80 1.27 2.01
N ALA A 485 44.76 1.47 1.11
CA ALA A 485 46.09 1.96 1.41
C ALA A 485 46.27 3.44 1.04
N ASP A 486 47.28 4.06 1.67
CA ASP A 486 47.72 5.42 1.38
C ASP A 486 48.18 5.51 -0.10
N PRO A 487 47.86 6.58 -0.84
CA PRO A 487 48.37 6.78 -2.20
C PRO A 487 49.91 6.89 -2.27
N LYS A 488 50.58 7.16 -1.15
CA LYS A 488 52.04 7.08 -1.10
C LYS A 488 52.47 5.64 -1.33
N GLN A 489 53.39 5.44 -2.27
CA GLN A 489 53.93 4.12 -2.55
C GLN A 489 54.58 3.56 -1.29
N PHE A 490 54.06 2.42 -0.84
CA PHE A 490 54.59 1.65 0.26
C PHE A 490 55.36 0.44 -0.29
N VAL A 491 56.57 0.21 0.23
CA VAL A 491 57.35 -1.01 -0.01
C VAL A 491 57.91 -1.46 1.34
N GLY A 492 57.48 -2.63 1.80
CA GLY A 492 57.97 -3.26 3.03
C GLY A 492 58.00 -4.78 2.90
N LYS A 493 58.53 -5.48 3.92
CA LYS A 493 58.45 -6.94 3.99
C LYS A 493 57.37 -7.36 4.98
N TYR A 494 56.61 -8.39 4.64
CA TYR A 494 55.75 -9.06 5.61
C TYR A 494 56.60 -9.90 6.57
N LEU A 495 56.35 -9.78 7.87
CA LEU A 495 57.23 -10.35 8.90
C LEU A 495 56.56 -11.43 9.76
N GLU A 496 55.25 -11.62 9.65
CA GLU A 496 54.52 -12.60 10.44
C GLU A 496 54.58 -13.98 9.79
N ASP A 497 54.50 -15.02 10.62
CA ASP A 497 54.56 -16.43 10.18
C ASP A 497 53.24 -16.92 9.56
N GLU A 498 52.15 -16.19 9.74
CA GLU A 498 50.83 -16.52 9.21
C GLU A 498 50.70 -16.15 7.73
N THR A 499 50.34 -17.13 6.90
CA THR A 499 49.97 -16.90 5.50
C THR A 499 48.57 -16.30 5.40
N VAL A 500 48.43 -15.17 4.70
CA VAL A 500 47.18 -14.42 4.57
C VAL A 500 46.68 -14.46 3.13
N THR A 501 45.40 -14.82 2.94
CA THR A 501 44.73 -14.82 1.64
C THR A 501 43.63 -13.77 1.56
N PHE A 502 43.55 -13.03 0.45
CA PHE A 502 42.49 -12.06 0.19
C PHE A 502 42.22 -11.94 -1.32
N GLN A 503 41.13 -11.24 -1.71
CA GLN A 503 40.80 -10.96 -3.10
C GLN A 503 40.96 -9.48 -3.43
N ASP A 504 41.21 -9.10 -4.68
CA ASP A 504 41.04 -7.70 -5.09
C ASP A 504 39.59 -7.40 -5.54
N ASN A 505 39.34 -6.16 -5.96
CA ASN A 505 38.04 -5.76 -6.50
C ASN A 505 37.63 -6.51 -7.78
N ALA A 506 38.59 -7.09 -8.52
CA ALA A 506 38.35 -7.92 -9.69
C ALA A 506 38.17 -9.41 -9.35
N LYS A 507 38.14 -9.77 -8.06
CA LYS A 507 38.06 -11.13 -7.52
C LYS A 507 39.29 -12.00 -7.81
N MET A 508 40.44 -11.38 -8.13
CA MET A 508 41.71 -12.09 -8.21
C MET A 508 42.18 -12.43 -6.80
N GLU A 509 42.63 -13.65 -6.58
CA GLU A 509 43.13 -14.11 -5.28
C GLU A 509 44.62 -13.81 -5.11
N TYR A 510 44.99 -13.40 -3.90
CA TYR A 510 46.34 -13.06 -3.47
C TYR A 510 46.66 -13.80 -2.19
N GLU A 511 47.91 -14.26 -2.08
CA GLU A 511 48.47 -14.90 -0.89
C GLU A 511 49.73 -14.13 -0.48
N ILE A 512 49.86 -13.85 0.82
CA ILE A 512 51.03 -13.18 1.40
C ILE A 512 51.62 -14.09 2.47
N SER A 513 52.90 -14.38 2.35
CA SER A 513 53.69 -15.20 3.26
C SER A 513 54.91 -14.43 3.78
N ARG A 514 55.50 -14.93 4.88
CA ARG A 514 56.65 -14.28 5.53
C ARG A 514 57.77 -13.99 4.53
N GLY A 515 58.23 -12.74 4.51
CA GLY A 515 59.32 -12.27 3.66
C GLY A 515 58.87 -11.61 2.34
N ASP A 516 57.60 -11.78 1.96
CA ASP A 516 57.04 -11.17 0.74
C ASP A 516 57.11 -9.65 0.78
N GLN A 517 57.28 -9.04 -0.40
CA GLN A 517 57.21 -7.60 -0.55
C GLN A 517 55.74 -7.15 -0.49
N ILE A 518 55.44 -6.19 0.38
CA ILE A 518 54.12 -5.60 0.55
C ILE A 518 54.08 -4.27 -0.21
N GLY A 519 53.25 -4.20 -1.25
CA GLY A 519 52.83 -2.97 -1.90
C GLY A 519 51.51 -2.43 -1.33
N ASN A 520 50.92 -1.45 -2.01
CA ASN A 520 49.65 -0.83 -1.57
C ASN A 520 48.46 -1.80 -1.63
N LEU A 521 48.40 -2.67 -2.64
CA LEU A 521 47.35 -3.68 -2.75
C LEU A 521 47.46 -4.71 -1.62
N GLU A 522 48.65 -5.26 -1.40
CA GLU A 522 48.94 -6.23 -0.35
C GLU A 522 48.67 -5.64 1.04
N LEU A 523 49.11 -4.39 1.28
CA LEU A 523 48.84 -3.70 2.54
C LEU A 523 47.34 -3.52 2.77
N SER A 524 46.59 -3.17 1.72
CA SER A 524 45.15 -3.02 1.80
C SER A 524 44.44 -4.35 2.08
N GLY A 525 44.91 -5.45 1.48
CA GLY A 525 44.43 -6.81 1.73
C GLY A 525 44.70 -7.28 3.15
N LEU A 526 45.92 -7.06 3.66
CA LEU A 526 46.29 -7.35 5.05
C LEU A 526 45.39 -6.57 6.03
N ARG A 527 45.12 -5.29 5.76
CA ARG A 527 44.20 -4.49 6.60
C ARG A 527 42.80 -5.08 6.65
N ALA A 528 42.27 -5.47 5.49
CA ALA A 528 40.97 -6.11 5.41
C ALA A 528 40.94 -7.41 6.22
N TRP A 529 41.95 -8.26 6.02
CA TRP A 529 42.05 -9.57 6.64
C TRP A 529 42.16 -9.47 8.17
N TYR A 530 43.16 -8.74 8.69
CA TYR A 530 43.38 -8.65 10.14
C TYR A 530 42.22 -7.97 10.88
N SER A 531 41.58 -7.00 10.23
CA SER A 531 40.42 -6.35 10.83
C SER A 531 39.18 -7.24 10.82
N GLY A 532 38.95 -7.98 9.73
CA GLY A 532 37.88 -8.95 9.66
C GLY A 532 38.08 -10.11 10.64
N HIS A 533 39.31 -10.59 10.78
CA HIS A 533 39.65 -11.61 11.77
C HIS A 533 39.44 -11.12 13.20
N HIS A 534 39.86 -9.88 13.52
CA HIS A 534 39.59 -9.26 14.82
C HIS A 534 38.08 -9.15 15.09
N LEU A 535 37.29 -8.75 14.09
CA LEU A 535 35.84 -8.68 14.19
C LEU A 535 35.20 -10.06 14.43
N ASP A 536 35.63 -11.10 13.71
CA ASP A 536 35.16 -12.48 13.90
C ASP A 536 35.46 -12.98 15.32
N GLN A 537 36.66 -12.69 15.84
CA GLN A 537 37.04 -13.01 17.22
C GLN A 537 36.15 -12.31 18.24
N MET A 538 35.84 -11.03 18.04
CA MET A 538 34.93 -10.29 18.93
C MET A 538 33.50 -10.87 18.89
N LEU A 539 32.99 -11.24 17.72
CA LEU A 539 31.68 -11.87 17.58
C LEU A 539 31.65 -13.25 18.25
N ALA A 540 32.69 -14.06 18.08
CA ALA A 540 32.82 -15.36 18.73
C ALA A 540 32.92 -15.24 20.27
N ALA A 541 33.67 -14.25 20.77
CA ALA A 541 33.84 -14.00 22.21
C ALA A 541 32.56 -13.48 22.89
N SER A 542 31.56 -13.00 22.14
CA SER A 542 30.28 -12.52 22.69
C SER A 542 29.45 -13.61 23.38
N GLY A 543 29.70 -14.88 23.09
CA GLY A 543 28.91 -16.01 23.58
C GLY A 543 27.57 -16.24 22.87
N ASN A 544 27.20 -15.43 21.87
CA ASN A 544 25.94 -15.58 21.14
C ASN A 544 25.84 -16.94 20.43
N GLU A 545 24.81 -17.73 20.77
CA GLU A 545 24.63 -19.09 20.24
C GLU A 545 24.20 -19.11 18.77
N ASP A 546 23.33 -18.19 18.36
CA ASP A 546 22.84 -18.10 16.98
C ASP A 546 23.97 -17.79 16.00
N TYR A 547 24.84 -16.85 16.35
CA TYR A 547 26.04 -16.54 15.58
C TYR A 547 26.93 -17.78 15.44
N ARG A 548 27.23 -18.46 16.55
CA ARG A 548 28.10 -19.65 16.56
C ARG A 548 27.53 -20.76 15.68
N GLN A 549 26.23 -21.02 15.80
CA GLN A 549 25.54 -22.03 14.99
C GLN A 549 25.61 -21.68 13.50
N LEU A 550 25.19 -20.47 13.11
CA LEU A 550 25.20 -20.04 11.70
C LEU A 550 26.61 -20.02 11.11
N LYS A 551 27.62 -19.60 11.89
CA LYS A 551 29.02 -19.65 11.49
C LYS A 551 29.49 -21.10 11.26
N SER A 552 29.13 -22.02 12.16
CA SER A 552 29.47 -23.44 12.02
C SER A 552 28.78 -24.12 10.83
N ASP A 553 27.57 -23.68 10.49
CA ASP A 553 26.79 -24.17 9.34
C ASP A 553 27.28 -23.57 8.00
N GLY A 554 28.35 -22.76 8.01
CA GLY A 554 28.84 -22.05 6.84
C GLY A 554 27.90 -20.94 6.33
N ARG A 555 26.91 -20.56 7.15
CA ARG A 555 25.90 -19.53 6.87
C ARG A 555 26.38 -18.12 7.20
N ILE A 556 27.52 -17.96 7.88
CA ILE A 556 28.21 -16.68 8.02
C ILE A 556 29.62 -16.82 7.47
N GLN A 557 29.99 -15.98 6.49
CA GLN A 557 31.29 -16.04 5.82
C GLN A 557 31.95 -14.66 5.83
N PHE A 558 33.28 -14.64 5.91
CA PHE A 558 34.06 -13.40 5.84
C PHE A 558 34.77 -13.34 4.50
N ARG A 559 34.70 -12.18 3.84
CA ARG A 559 35.39 -11.93 2.58
C ARG A 559 36.30 -10.72 2.73
N TYR A 560 37.58 -10.90 2.43
CA TYR A 560 38.61 -9.89 2.57
C TYR A 560 39.00 -9.34 1.21
N ILE A 561 38.93 -8.02 1.05
CA ILE A 561 39.10 -7.34 -0.24
C ILE A 561 40.20 -6.30 -0.14
N GLY A 562 41.24 -6.43 -0.95
CA GLY A 562 42.28 -5.42 -1.16
C GLY A 562 41.80 -4.38 -2.17
N GLY A 563 41.50 -3.17 -1.70
CA GLY A 563 41.04 -2.07 -2.54
C GLY A 563 42.15 -1.31 -3.27
N GLY A 564 43.42 -1.58 -2.95
CA GLY A 564 44.57 -0.84 -3.45
C GLY A 564 44.63 0.58 -2.88
N GLU A 565 45.01 1.54 -3.72
CA GLU A 565 45.12 2.96 -3.34
C GLU A 565 43.74 3.63 -3.27
N SER A 566 43.50 4.39 -2.20
CA SER A 566 42.30 5.22 -2.12
C SER A 566 42.34 6.34 -3.17
N ARG A 567 41.33 6.37 -4.06
CA ARG A 567 41.14 7.47 -5.04
C ARG A 567 40.58 8.75 -4.42
N ASP A 568 40.15 8.70 -3.16
CA ASP A 568 39.58 9.85 -2.46
C ASP A 568 40.70 10.79 -1.97
N ARG A 569 40.85 11.92 -2.66
CA ARG A 569 41.85 12.95 -2.37
C ARG A 569 41.34 14.04 -1.42
N ALA A 570 40.04 14.10 -1.15
CA ALA A 570 39.42 15.19 -0.40
C ALA A 570 39.46 14.94 1.13
N ASP A 571 39.44 13.68 1.57
CA ASP A 571 39.48 13.32 2.98
C ASP A 571 40.72 12.47 3.33
N ARG A 572 41.60 13.04 4.16
CA ARG A 572 42.81 12.35 4.67
C ARG A 572 42.49 11.18 5.61
N ALA A 573 41.35 11.20 6.30
CA ALA A 573 40.88 10.08 7.10
C ALA A 573 40.35 8.96 6.20
N ALA A 574 39.81 9.30 5.03
CA ALA A 574 39.38 8.31 4.06
C ALA A 574 40.57 7.54 3.45
N GLN A 575 41.72 8.17 3.22
CA GLN A 575 42.83 7.54 2.49
C GLN A 575 43.36 6.21 3.05
N ARG A 576 43.22 5.98 4.36
CA ARG A 576 43.70 4.78 5.05
C ARG A 576 42.56 4.28 5.92
N ARG A 577 41.81 3.29 5.43
CA ARG A 577 40.61 2.79 6.10
C ARG A 577 40.32 1.35 5.73
N ILE A 578 39.44 0.73 6.48
CA ILE A 578 38.64 -0.39 5.98
C ILE A 578 37.18 0.06 5.87
N HIS A 579 36.47 -0.56 4.95
CA HIS A 579 35.04 -0.45 4.76
C HIS A 579 34.42 -1.82 5.06
N ILE A 580 33.45 -1.87 5.97
CA ILE A 580 32.76 -3.11 6.36
C ILE A 580 31.34 -3.08 5.79
N GLU A 581 30.95 -4.15 5.09
CA GLU A 581 29.59 -4.39 4.61
C GLU A 581 29.14 -5.79 5.05
N ILE A 582 27.91 -5.90 5.55
CA ILE A 582 27.31 -7.20 5.88
C ILE A 582 26.15 -7.40 4.92
N VAL A 583 26.24 -8.42 4.08
CA VAL A 583 25.29 -8.65 2.98
C VAL A 583 24.80 -10.09 2.96
N ARG A 584 23.57 -10.31 2.50
CA ARG A 584 23.02 -11.64 2.28
C ARG A 584 23.28 -12.08 0.84
N THR A 585 23.83 -13.26 0.63
CA THR A 585 24.20 -13.82 -0.68
C THR A 585 23.71 -15.26 -0.83
N GLY A 586 23.48 -15.71 -2.08
CA GLY A 586 22.84 -17.00 -2.37
C GLY A 586 21.32 -16.93 -2.17
N GLY A 587 20.56 -17.75 -2.92
CA GLY A 587 19.09 -17.78 -2.96
C GLY A 587 18.60 -18.32 -4.31
N ALA A 588 17.42 -18.96 -4.36
CA ALA A 588 16.93 -19.75 -5.50
C ALA A 588 17.12 -19.06 -6.87
N GLY A 589 17.81 -19.75 -7.79
CA GLY A 589 18.23 -19.23 -9.09
C GLY A 589 19.51 -19.88 -9.64
N GLY A 590 20.19 -20.74 -8.87
CA GLY A 590 21.31 -21.55 -9.33
C GLY A 590 20.87 -22.91 -9.86
N GLY A 591 20.49 -22.99 -11.14
CA GLY A 591 20.64 -24.20 -11.97
C GLY A 591 19.87 -25.46 -11.58
N GLN A 592 18.54 -25.42 -11.57
CA GLN A 592 17.74 -26.62 -11.89
C GLN A 592 16.64 -26.25 -12.89
N GLU A 593 16.83 -26.66 -14.15
CA GLU A 593 15.73 -26.90 -15.06
C GLU A 593 14.83 -27.95 -14.42
N PHE A 594 13.66 -27.54 -13.95
CA PHE A 594 12.61 -28.48 -13.63
C PHE A 594 11.98 -28.95 -14.93
N ASP A 595 12.46 -30.12 -15.37
CA ASP A 595 11.87 -30.90 -16.46
C ASP A 595 10.42 -31.25 -16.10
N MET A 596 9.47 -30.64 -16.80
CA MET A 596 8.04 -30.82 -16.56
C MET A 596 7.55 -32.11 -17.23
N LYS A 597 7.09 -33.07 -16.42
CA LYS A 597 6.14 -34.10 -16.81
C LYS A 597 4.88 -34.03 -15.97
#